data_AF-A0A8R1DFY1-F1
#
_entry.id   AF-A0A8R1DFY1-F1
#
_cell.length_a   1.000
_cell.length_b   1.000
_cell.length_c   1.000
_cell.angle_alpha   90.00
_cell.angle_beta   90.00
_cell.angle_gamma   90.00
#
_symmetry.space_group_name_H-M   'P 1'
#
loop_
_entity.id
_entity.type
_entity.pdbx_description
1 polymer ?
#
loop_
_entity_poly.entity_id
_entity_poly.type
_entity_poly.pdbx_seq_one_letter_code
_entity_poly.pdbx_strand_id
1 'polypeptide(L)'
;MIFSSPLLKEKALARGKSIYPKVTVFSEILPLASKNRVQAGQKPRAASSSCTQELQALFGCLKKWEFDDVPCAKQHTMYMDCVHKGAEEAALYREAAKKRVSQRK
;
A
#
# COMPACT_ATOMS: atom_id res chain seq x y z
N MET A 1 42.53 34.60 0.86
CA MET A 1 41.12 34.36 0.49
C MET A 1 40.87 35.07 -0.83
N ILE A 2 40.70 34.35 -1.93
CA ILE A 2 40.40 34.94 -3.24
C ILE A 2 38.94 34.62 -3.51
N PHE A 3 38.05 35.52 -3.09
CA PHE A 3 36.64 35.44 -3.47
C PHE A 3 36.53 35.83 -4.93
N SER A 4 36.39 34.83 -5.79
CA SER A 4 36.07 35.01 -7.20
C SER A 4 34.67 35.62 -7.28
N SER A 5 34.58 36.86 -7.75
CA SER A 5 33.31 37.56 -7.93
C SER A 5 32.38 36.74 -8.84
N PRO A 6 31.06 36.72 -8.59
CA PRO A 6 30.14 35.99 -9.44
C PRO A 6 30.15 36.59 -10.85
N LEU A 7 30.53 35.76 -11.82
CA LEU A 7 30.46 35.98 -13.26
C LEU A 7 29.01 36.03 -13.78
N LEU A 8 28.07 36.58 -13.01
CA LEU A 8 26.69 36.75 -13.46
C LEU A 8 26.25 38.18 -13.17
N LYS A 9 26.65 39.06 -14.09
CA LYS A 9 26.20 40.44 -14.14
C LYS A 9 24.71 40.44 -14.47
N GLU A 10 23.87 40.88 -13.52
CA GLU A 10 22.39 40.89 -13.62
C GLU A 10 21.81 41.53 -14.90
N LYS A 11 22.61 42.34 -15.60
CA LYS A 11 22.19 43.04 -16.82
C LYS A 11 22.34 42.23 -18.11
N ALA A 12 22.95 41.03 -18.07
CA ALA A 12 23.11 40.19 -19.26
C ALA A 12 21.83 39.44 -19.66
N LEU A 13 20.86 39.31 -18.74
CA LEU A 13 19.60 38.61 -18.97
C LEU A 13 18.53 39.47 -19.67
N ALA A 14 18.76 40.78 -19.83
CA ALA A 14 17.74 41.72 -20.30
C ALA A 14 17.47 41.69 -21.82
N ARG A 15 18.26 40.95 -22.63
CA ARG A 15 18.11 40.90 -24.10
C ARG A 15 18.31 39.51 -24.72
N GLY A 16 17.83 38.47 -24.04
CA GLY A 16 17.81 37.11 -24.58
C GLY A 16 16.38 36.57 -24.61
N LYS A 17 16.03 35.84 -25.68
CA LYS A 17 14.84 34.99 -25.74
C LYS A 17 14.71 34.19 -24.43
N SER A 18 13.49 33.99 -23.94
CA SER A 18 13.28 33.30 -22.66
C SER A 18 14.07 32.00 -22.63
N ILE A 19 14.92 31.85 -21.61
CA ILE A 19 15.75 30.66 -21.40
C ILE A 19 14.87 29.42 -21.24
N TYR A 20 13.63 29.62 -20.79
CA TYR A 20 12.64 28.58 -20.63
C TYR A 20 11.84 28.33 -21.93
N PRO A 21 11.55 27.05 -22.23
CA PRO A 21 10.79 26.67 -23.41
C PRO A 21 9.35 27.19 -23.33
N LYS A 22 8.77 27.53 -24.49
CA LYS A 22 7.39 28.03 -24.60
C LYS A 22 6.33 26.97 -24.31
N VAL A 23 6.69 25.69 -24.38
CA VAL A 23 5.78 24.56 -24.15
C VAL A 23 6.23 23.83 -22.89
N THR A 24 5.34 23.75 -21.91
CA THR A 24 5.55 23.01 -20.66
C THR A 24 5.22 21.54 -20.90
N VAL A 25 6.24 20.69 -21.02
CA VAL A 25 6.09 19.25 -21.24
C VAL A 25 5.76 18.50 -19.93
N PHE A 26 6.12 19.08 -18.80
CA PHE A 26 5.96 18.47 -17.49
C PHE A 26 5.56 19.52 -16.46
N SER A 27 4.54 19.22 -15.67
CA SER A 27 4.12 20.01 -14.52
C SER A 27 4.43 19.25 -13.25
N GLU A 28 5.28 19.83 -12.42
CA GLU A 28 5.76 19.21 -11.21
C GLU A 28 4.75 19.36 -10.06
N ILE A 29 4.12 18.25 -9.65
CA ILE A 29 3.20 18.22 -8.50
C ILE A 29 3.98 18.10 -7.17
N LEU A 30 5.14 17.44 -7.22
CA LEU A 30 6.02 17.21 -6.09
C LEU A 30 7.44 17.62 -6.47
N PRO A 31 8.20 18.20 -5.53
CA PRO A 31 9.59 18.58 -5.78
C PRO A 31 10.39 17.41 -6.36
N LEU A 32 11.13 17.63 -7.45
CA LEU A 32 12.09 16.75 -8.12
C LEU A 32 13.35 16.58 -7.26
N ALA A 33 13.12 16.32 -5.98
CA ALA A 33 14.12 16.06 -4.97
C ALA A 33 13.90 14.66 -4.42
N SER A 34 14.99 13.92 -4.23
CA SER A 34 14.92 12.65 -3.54
C SER A 34 14.51 12.87 -2.08
N LYS A 35 13.71 11.95 -1.54
CA LYS A 35 13.40 11.93 -0.11
C LYS A 35 14.49 11.13 0.60
N ASN A 36 14.94 11.60 1.76
CA ASN A 36 15.89 10.87 2.62
C ASN A 36 15.31 9.58 3.22
N ARG A 37 14.04 9.27 2.92
CA ARG A 37 13.38 8.01 3.28
C ARG A 37 12.80 7.38 2.04
N VAL A 38 13.08 6.09 1.86
CA VAL A 38 12.32 5.25 0.96
C VAL A 38 10.96 5.00 1.63
N GLN A 39 9.86 5.16 0.90
CA GLN A 39 8.58 4.66 1.40
C GLN A 39 8.77 3.17 1.60
N ALA A 40 8.68 2.70 2.85
CA ALA A 40 8.71 1.28 3.17
C ALA A 40 7.39 0.65 2.67
N GLY A 41 7.25 0.58 1.35
CA GLY A 41 6.16 -0.02 0.63
C GLY A 41 6.32 -1.52 0.60
N GLN A 42 6.40 -2.13 1.78
CA GLN A 42 5.75 -3.42 1.91
C GLN A 42 4.26 -3.07 1.83
N LYS A 43 3.68 -3.06 0.61
CA LYS A 43 2.24 -3.31 0.52
C LYS A 43 2.06 -4.54 1.40
N PRO A 44 1.32 -4.48 2.52
CA PRO A 44 0.99 -5.70 3.21
C PRO A 44 0.35 -6.55 2.12
N ARG A 45 1.02 -7.62 1.68
CA ARG A 45 0.35 -8.68 0.96
C ARG A 45 -0.86 -8.97 1.84
N ALA A 46 -2.06 -8.88 1.27
CA ALA A 46 -3.27 -9.19 1.99
C ALA A 46 -3.03 -10.56 2.64
N ALA A 47 -2.75 -10.52 3.94
CA ALA A 47 -2.30 -11.67 4.69
C ALA A 47 -3.57 -12.33 5.14
N SER A 48 -4.11 -13.15 4.25
CA SER A 48 -5.00 -14.25 4.58
C SER A 48 -5.35 -14.95 3.29
N SER A 49 -5.31 -16.28 3.29
CA SER A 49 -6.26 -17.05 2.51
C SER A 49 -7.64 -16.47 2.82
N SER A 50 -8.19 -15.68 1.90
CA SER A 50 -9.56 -15.24 2.04
C SER A 50 -10.38 -16.53 2.04
N CYS A 51 -11.09 -16.84 3.13
CA CYS A 51 -11.92 -18.03 3.25
C CYS A 51 -13.11 -18.04 2.25
N THR A 52 -12.99 -17.30 1.15
CA THR A 52 -13.92 -17.12 0.05
C THR A 52 -14.21 -18.43 -0.66
N GLN A 53 -13.25 -19.36 -0.74
CA GLN A 53 -13.48 -20.67 -1.35
C GLN A 53 -14.45 -21.53 -0.50
N GLU A 54 -14.19 -21.62 0.81
CA GLU A 54 -15.07 -22.32 1.76
C GLU A 54 -16.43 -21.62 1.89
N LEU A 55 -16.42 -20.28 1.87
CA LEU A 55 -17.63 -19.46 1.91
C LEU A 55 -18.50 -19.67 0.65
N GLN A 56 -17.89 -19.79 -0.53
CA GLN A 56 -18.60 -20.08 -1.76
C GLN A 56 -19.20 -21.50 -1.75
N ALA A 57 -18.49 -22.48 -1.19
CA ALA A 57 -19.00 -23.85 -1.00
C ALA A 57 -20.18 -23.89 -0.02
N LEU A 58 -20.11 -23.11 1.06
CA LEU A 58 -21.20 -22.94 2.03
C LEU A 58 -22.44 -22.33 1.36
N PHE A 59 -22.29 -21.21 0.65
CA PHE A 59 -23.41 -20.60 -0.09
C PHE A 59 -24.00 -21.51 -1.16
N GLY A 60 -23.18 -22.34 -1.82
CA GLY A 60 -23.66 -23.36 -2.74
C GLY A 60 -24.55 -24.41 -2.06
N CYS A 61 -24.23 -24.78 -0.83
CA CYS A 61 -25.04 -25.68 -0.03
C CYS A 61 -26.33 -25.02 0.46
N LEU A 62 -26.26 -23.82 1.05
CA LEU A 62 -27.45 -23.12 1.56
C LEU A 62 -28.46 -22.84 0.44
N LYS A 63 -27.99 -22.48 -0.76
CA LYS A 63 -28.86 -22.28 -1.94
C LYS A 63 -29.67 -23.52 -2.32
N LYS A 64 -29.14 -24.71 -2.06
CA LYS A 64 -29.81 -25.98 -2.39
C LYS A 64 -30.91 -26.35 -1.40
N TRP A 65 -30.83 -25.86 -0.17
CA TRP A 65 -31.68 -26.26 0.96
C TRP A 65 -32.47 -25.10 1.56
N GLU A 66 -32.80 -24.07 0.77
CA GLU A 66 -33.54 -22.88 1.23
C GLU A 66 -32.95 -22.22 2.49
N PHE A 67 -31.63 -22.25 2.64
CA PHE A 67 -30.89 -21.72 3.79
C PHE A 67 -31.06 -22.49 5.10
N ASP A 68 -31.50 -23.75 5.06
CA ASP A 68 -31.40 -24.65 6.22
C ASP A 68 -29.93 -25.03 6.48
N ASP A 69 -29.43 -24.70 7.67
CA ASP A 69 -28.03 -24.94 8.07
C ASP A 69 -27.73 -26.41 8.42
N VAL A 70 -28.77 -27.17 8.81
CA VAL A 70 -28.65 -28.59 9.24
C VAL A 70 -27.96 -29.49 8.19
N PRO A 71 -28.35 -29.47 6.89
CA PRO A 71 -27.66 -30.25 5.86
C PRO A 71 -26.27 -29.70 5.47
N CYS A 72 -25.96 -28.45 5.82
CA CYS A 72 -24.73 -27.75 5.43
C CYS A 72 -23.69 -27.68 6.56
N ALA A 73 -23.88 -28.41 7.65
CA ALA A 73 -23.01 -28.41 8.81
C ALA A 73 -21.53 -28.68 8.47
N LYS A 74 -21.25 -29.55 7.49
CA LYS A 74 -19.86 -29.88 7.09
C LYS A 74 -19.14 -28.69 6.44
N GLN A 75 -19.81 -28.01 5.52
CA GLN A 75 -19.31 -26.82 4.84
C GLN A 75 -19.19 -25.65 5.83
N HIS A 76 -20.12 -25.58 6.78
CA HIS A 76 -20.09 -24.59 7.85
C HIS A 76 -18.88 -24.78 8.78
N THR A 77 -18.58 -26.02 9.18
CA THR A 77 -17.39 -26.32 9.99
C THR A 77 -16.10 -25.99 9.25
N MET A 78 -16.00 -26.33 7.96
CA MET A 78 -14.81 -26.01 7.15
C MET A 78 -14.59 -24.50 7.00
N TYR A 79 -15.67 -23.73 6.82
CA TYR A 79 -15.61 -22.28 6.81
C TYR A 79 -15.14 -21.72 8.16
N MET A 80 -15.72 -22.18 9.27
CA MET A 80 -15.34 -21.70 10.61
C MET A 80 -13.88 -22.03 10.96
N ASP A 81 -13.40 -23.22 10.60
CA ASP A 81 -11.99 -23.61 10.80
C ASP A 81 -11.03 -22.67 10.04
N CYS A 82 -11.39 -22.28 8.82
CA CYS A 82 -10.61 -21.31 8.04
C CYS A 82 -10.62 -19.92 8.71
N VAL A 83 -11.77 -19.47 9.20
CA VAL A 83 -11.91 -18.17 9.87
C VAL A 83 -11.09 -18.13 11.16
N HIS A 84 -11.13 -19.20 11.96
CA HIS A 84 -10.35 -19.28 13.20
C HIS A 84 -8.84 -19.23 12.92
N LYS A 85 -8.35 -20.00 11.96
CA LYS A 85 -6.93 -19.95 11.53
C LYS A 85 -6.54 -18.55 11.04
N GLY A 86 -7.38 -17.93 10.22
CA GLY A 86 -7.15 -16.56 9.74
C GLY A 86 -7.12 -15.52 10.87
N ALA A 87 -7.95 -15.69 11.91
CA ALA A 87 -7.96 -14.83 13.09
C ALA A 87 -6.68 -14.98 13.93
N GLU A 88 -6.19 -16.21 14.11
CA GLU A 88 -4.92 -16.50 14.80
C GLU A 88 -3.73 -15.88 14.06
N GLU A 89 -3.64 -16.10 12.74
CA GLU A 89 -2.60 -15.49 11.91
C GLU A 89 -2.66 -13.95 11.99
N ALA A 90 -3.85 -13.36 11.88
CA ALA A 90 -4.02 -11.92 12.01
C ALA A 90 -3.59 -11.38 13.38
N ALA A 91 -3.83 -12.13 14.46
CA ALA A 91 -3.34 -11.78 15.79
C ALA A 91 -1.81 -11.79 15.84
N LEU A 92 -1.16 -12.83 15.31
CA LEU A 92 0.31 -12.92 15.21
C LEU A 92 0.90 -11.77 14.40
N TYR A 93 0.29 -11.42 13.26
CA TYR A 93 0.71 -10.28 12.45
C TYR A 93 0.58 -8.95 13.21
N ARG A 94 -0.51 -8.76 13.97
CA ARG A 94 -0.71 -7.56 14.80
C ARG A 94 0.36 -7.45 15.89
N GLU A 95 0.73 -8.55 16.53
CA GLU A 95 1.80 -8.57 17.53
C GLU A 95 3.17 -8.29 16.91
N ALA A 96 3.48 -8.90 15.76
CA ALA A 96 4.71 -8.64 15.03
C ALA A 96 4.81 -7.18 14.56
N ALA A 97 3.69 -6.58 14.14
CA ALA A 97 3.61 -5.16 13.77
C ALA A 97 3.89 -4.25 14.99
N LYS A 98 3.30 -4.54 16.15
CA LYS A 98 3.56 -3.79 17.39
C LYS A 98 5.04 -3.83 17.79
N LYS A 99 5.68 -5.01 17.72
CA LYS A 99 7.11 -5.18 18.02
C LYS A 99 8.01 -4.38 17.04
N ARG A 100 7.67 -4.38 15.74
CA ARG A 100 8.40 -3.59 14.72
C ARG A 100 8.31 -2.07 14.93
N VAL A 101 7.19 -1.57 15.45
CA VAL A 101 7.04 -0.14 15.78
C VAL A 101 7.86 0.24 17.00
N SER A 102 7.97 -0.64 18.01
CA SER A 102 8.74 -0.37 19.23
C SER A 102 10.26 -0.37 19.04
N GLN A 103 10.81 -1.08 18.05
CA GLN A 103 12.26 -1.07 17.75
C GLN A 103 12.72 0.10 16.88
N ARG A 104 11.78 0.93 16.38
CA ARG A 104 12.08 2.07 15.50
C ARG A 104 12.10 3.42 16.25
N LYS A 105 11.96 3.38 17.58
CA LYS A 105 11.95 4.53 18.49
C LYS A 105 13.23 4.51 19.31
#